data_AF-A0A661WV39-F1
#
_entry.id   AF-A0A661WV39-F1
#
_cell.length_a   1.000
_cell.length_b   1.000
_cell.length_c   1.000
_cell.angle_alpha   90.00
_cell.angle_beta   90.00
_cell.angle_gamma   90.00
#
_symmetry.space_group_name_H-M   'P 1'
#
loop_
_entity.id
_entity.type
_entity.pdbx_description
1 polymer ?
#
loop_
_entity_poly.entity_id
_entity_poly.type
_entity_poly.pdbx_seq_one_letter_code
_entity_poly.pdbx_strand_id
1 'polypeptide(L)'
;MKKKTVSKRKRQHSTSISVKTLTLGFATLALIYFLFFAGSHNIVRYFRQKSQKDALRKDIDSLMVQKSRLKSEAERLRNDPDYIEKIAREKYNMKKKDEKVYKIVKEK
;
A
#
# COMPACT_ATOMS: atom_id res chain seq x y z
N MET A 1 -9.38 -19.05 -92.39
CA MET A 1 -8.31 -19.86 -91.76
C MET A 1 -7.91 -19.20 -90.44
N LYS A 2 -7.95 -19.95 -89.32
CA LYS A 2 -7.16 -19.88 -88.05
C LYS A 2 -6.62 -18.50 -87.58
N LYS A 3 -6.65 -18.06 -86.31
CA LYS A 3 -6.99 -18.64 -84.99
C LYS A 3 -6.98 -17.48 -83.97
N LYS A 4 -7.72 -17.70 -82.89
CA LYS A 4 -7.73 -16.95 -81.61
C LYS A 4 -6.32 -16.73 -81.03
N THR A 5 -6.12 -15.60 -80.36
CA THR A 5 -5.43 -15.56 -79.05
C THR A 5 -6.05 -14.51 -78.14
N VAL A 6 -6.93 -15.02 -77.28
CA VAL A 6 -7.34 -14.38 -76.03
C VAL A 6 -6.19 -14.52 -75.04
N SER A 7 -5.75 -13.43 -74.41
CA SER A 7 -5.29 -13.48 -73.01
C SER A 7 -5.29 -12.09 -72.38
N LYS A 8 -6.47 -11.69 -71.89
CA LYS A 8 -6.60 -10.79 -70.75
C LYS A 8 -6.47 -11.64 -69.49
N ARG A 9 -5.46 -11.38 -68.65
CA ARG A 9 -5.57 -11.43 -67.17
C ARG A 9 -4.24 -11.05 -66.53
N LYS A 10 -4.07 -9.76 -66.22
CA LYS A 10 -3.23 -9.32 -65.12
C LYS A 10 -3.93 -9.74 -63.82
N ARG A 11 -3.61 -10.93 -63.32
CA ARG A 11 -3.92 -11.31 -61.94
C ARG A 11 -2.88 -10.64 -61.05
N GLN A 12 -3.12 -9.37 -60.73
CA GLN A 12 -2.50 -8.79 -59.55
C GLN A 12 -3.22 -9.38 -58.35
N HIS A 13 -2.71 -10.50 -57.84
CA HIS A 13 -3.05 -10.92 -56.48
C HIS A 13 -2.24 -10.05 -55.53
N SER A 14 -2.61 -8.76 -55.45
CA SER A 14 -2.15 -7.88 -54.40
C SER A 14 -2.64 -8.49 -53.10
N THR A 15 -1.71 -8.95 -52.28
CA THR A 15 -1.93 -9.34 -50.89
C THR A 15 -2.32 -8.10 -50.08
N SER A 16 -3.51 -7.59 -50.34
CA SER A 16 -4.24 -6.72 -49.45
C SER A 16 -4.71 -7.62 -48.29
N ILE A 17 -3.80 -7.96 -47.38
CA ILE A 17 -4.21 -7.97 -45.97
C ILE A 17 -4.70 -6.56 -45.76
N SER A 18 -6.02 -6.41 -45.83
CA SER A 18 -6.66 -5.12 -46.04
C SER A 18 -6.23 -4.26 -44.87
N VAL A 19 -5.60 -3.11 -45.11
CA VAL A 19 -5.23 -2.15 -44.05
C VAL A 19 -6.38 -1.95 -43.05
N LYS A 20 -7.62 -2.12 -43.53
CA LYS A 20 -8.87 -2.19 -42.75
C LYS A 20 -8.90 -3.25 -41.64
N THR A 21 -8.44 -4.48 -41.87
CA THR A 21 -8.40 -5.54 -40.83
C THR A 21 -7.31 -5.27 -39.80
N LEU A 22 -6.18 -4.70 -40.22
CA LEU A 22 -5.11 -4.29 -39.30
C LEU A 22 -5.54 -3.08 -38.46
N THR A 23 -6.19 -2.07 -39.05
CA THR A 23 -6.74 -0.93 -38.32
C THR A 23 -7.85 -1.34 -37.36
N LEU A 24 -8.68 -2.32 -37.75
CA LEU A 24 -9.74 -2.82 -36.87
C LEU A 24 -9.15 -3.57 -35.67
N GLY A 25 -8.10 -4.38 -35.88
CA GLY A 25 -7.36 -5.03 -34.79
C GLY A 25 -6.66 -4.02 -33.86
N PHE A 26 -6.10 -2.95 -34.41
CA PHE A 26 -5.50 -1.89 -33.61
C PHE A 26 -6.55 -1.11 -32.81
N ALA A 27 -7.70 -0.80 -33.41
CA ALA A 27 -8.80 -0.10 -32.74
C ALA A 27 -9.39 -0.94 -31.59
N THR A 28 -9.54 -2.26 -31.76
CA THR A 28 -10.01 -3.14 -30.68
C THR A 28 -9.01 -3.23 -29.54
N LEU A 29 -7.70 -3.34 -29.84
CA LEU A 29 -6.66 -3.32 -28.82
C LEU A 29 -6.59 -1.98 -28.07
N ALA A 30 -6.74 -0.85 -28.79
CA ALA A 30 -6.78 0.48 -28.18
C ALA A 30 -8.00 0.66 -27.27
N LEU A 31 -9.18 0.14 -27.66
CA LEU A 31 -10.38 0.16 -26.84
C LEU A 31 -10.21 -0.67 -25.56
N ILE A 32 -9.64 -1.86 -25.67
CA ILE A 32 -9.32 -2.71 -24.52
C ILE A 32 -8.35 -1.96 -23.59
N TYR A 33 -7.25 -1.42 -24.13
CA TYR A 33 -6.30 -0.64 -23.35
C TYR A 33 -6.97 0.54 -22.63
N PHE A 34 -7.82 1.29 -23.30
CA PHE A 34 -8.57 2.39 -22.70
C PHE A 34 -9.49 1.92 -21.55
N LEU A 35 -10.21 0.81 -21.71
CA LEU A 35 -11.09 0.28 -20.65
C LEU A 35 -10.29 -0.19 -19.41
N PHE A 36 -9.12 -0.79 -19.60
CA PHE A 36 -8.29 -1.29 -18.50
C PHE A 36 -7.43 -0.21 -17.84
N PHE A 37 -6.98 0.80 -18.59
CA PHE A 37 -6.03 1.82 -18.10
C PHE A 37 -6.63 3.22 -17.92
N ALA A 38 -7.57 3.65 -18.76
CA ALA A 38 -8.15 5.00 -18.70
C ALA A 38 -9.39 5.09 -17.78
N GLY A 39 -9.98 3.97 -17.40
CA GLY A 39 -11.08 3.93 -16.43
C GLY A 39 -10.62 4.14 -14.97
N SER A 40 -11.54 4.55 -14.11
CA SER A 40 -11.34 4.66 -12.65
C SER A 40 -11.01 3.33 -11.95
N HIS A 41 -11.11 2.21 -12.67
CA HIS A 41 -10.93 0.84 -12.22
C HIS A 41 -9.60 0.22 -12.69
N ASN A 42 -8.59 1.04 -12.93
CA ASN A 42 -7.25 0.57 -13.26
C ASN A 42 -6.67 -0.37 -12.19
N ILE A 43 -6.01 -1.42 -12.65
CA ILE A 43 -5.42 -2.49 -11.81
C ILE A 43 -4.45 -1.93 -10.76
N VAL A 44 -3.68 -0.90 -11.14
CA VAL A 44 -2.74 -0.21 -10.24
C VAL A 44 -3.44 0.37 -9.02
N ARG A 45 -4.62 0.98 -9.19
CA ARG A 45 -5.39 1.56 -8.09
C ARG A 45 -5.99 0.49 -7.20
N TYR A 46 -6.37 -0.67 -7.74
CA TYR A 46 -6.81 -1.80 -6.92
C TYR A 46 -5.68 -2.26 -5.98
N PHE A 47 -4.48 -2.48 -6.50
CA PHE A 47 -3.33 -2.86 -5.66
C PHE A 47 -2.98 -1.80 -4.63
N ARG A 48 -2.97 -0.51 -5.01
CA ARG A 48 -2.74 0.59 -4.07
C ARG A 48 -3.78 0.62 -2.95
N GLN A 49 -5.06 0.49 -3.28
CA GLN A 49 -6.13 0.46 -2.28
C GLN A 49 -6.05 -0.78 -1.38
N LYS A 50 -5.69 -1.94 -1.94
CA LYS A 50 -5.48 -3.17 -1.17
C LYS A 50 -4.33 -3.00 -0.17
N SER A 51 -3.19 -2.45 -0.60
CA SER A 51 -2.06 -2.16 0.28
C SER A 51 -2.41 -1.12 1.36
N GLN A 52 -3.14 -0.06 1.01
CA GLN A 52 -3.60 0.94 1.98
C GLN A 52 -4.55 0.32 3.02
N LYS A 53 -5.48 -0.53 2.60
CA LYS A 53 -6.38 -1.23 3.50
C LYS A 53 -5.62 -2.12 4.48
N ASP A 54 -4.63 -2.86 3.97
CA ASP A 54 -3.84 -3.76 4.81
C ASP A 54 -2.92 -2.98 5.77
N ALA A 55 -2.37 -1.84 5.35
CA ALA A 55 -1.61 -0.94 6.23
C ALA A 55 -2.49 -0.36 7.34
N LEU A 56 -3.66 0.20 6.98
CA LEU A 56 -4.61 0.75 7.94
C LEU A 56 -5.09 -0.31 8.94
N ARG A 57 -5.24 -1.56 8.50
CA ARG A 57 -5.60 -2.66 9.40
C ARG A 57 -4.50 -2.91 10.44
N LYS A 58 -3.24 -2.94 10.03
CA LYS A 58 -2.10 -3.07 10.96
C LYS A 58 -2.05 -1.91 11.94
N ASP A 59 -2.32 -0.69 11.48
CA ASP A 59 -2.35 0.49 12.34
C ASP A 59 -3.44 0.35 13.39
N ILE A 60 -4.66 -0.05 13.00
CA ILE A 60 -5.76 -0.33 13.93
C ILE A 60 -5.34 -1.37 14.98
N ASP A 61 -4.78 -2.50 14.56
CA ASP A 61 -4.37 -3.56 15.48
C ASP A 61 -3.30 -3.06 16.46
N SER A 62 -2.33 -2.27 15.98
CA SER A 62 -1.30 -1.66 16.83
C SER A 62 -1.87 -0.66 17.83
N LEU A 63 -2.83 0.16 17.41
CA LEU A 63 -3.49 1.17 18.25
C LEU A 63 -4.37 0.49 19.31
N MET A 64 -5.02 -0.62 18.99
CA MET A 64 -5.78 -1.41 19.95
C MET A 64 -4.88 -1.97 21.06
N VAL A 65 -3.70 -2.50 20.70
CA VAL A 65 -2.71 -2.98 21.68
C VAL A 65 -2.21 -1.83 22.55
N GLN A 66 -1.85 -0.69 21.94
CA GLN A 66 -1.41 0.50 22.68
C GLN A 66 -2.49 1.02 23.63
N LYS A 67 -3.74 1.09 23.17
CA LYS A 67 -4.89 1.49 23.98
C LYS A 67 -5.08 0.56 25.18
N SER A 68 -5.00 -0.76 24.97
CA SER A 68 -5.10 -1.74 26.05
C SER A 68 -3.99 -1.56 27.09
N ARG A 69 -2.74 -1.42 26.63
CA ARG A 69 -1.59 -1.17 27.49
C ARG A 69 -1.74 0.11 28.30
N LEU A 70 -2.08 1.22 27.64
CA LEU A 70 -2.29 2.51 28.30
C LEU A 70 -3.44 2.47 29.31
N LYS A 71 -4.52 1.74 29.00
CA LYS A 71 -5.63 1.56 29.94
C LYS A 71 -5.19 0.79 31.18
N SER A 72 -4.45 -0.31 30.99
CA SER A 72 -3.89 -1.07 32.12
C SER A 72 -2.92 -0.24 32.95
N GLU A 73 -2.08 0.56 32.29
CA GLU A 73 -1.14 1.46 32.96
C GLU A 73 -1.87 2.53 33.79
N ALA A 74 -2.91 3.16 33.20
CA ALA A 74 -3.73 4.13 33.89
C ALA A 74 -4.44 3.53 35.11
N GLU A 75 -4.89 2.28 35.04
CA GLU A 75 -5.51 1.58 36.16
C GLU A 75 -4.52 1.37 37.30
N ARG A 76 -3.29 0.93 36.99
CA ARG A 76 -2.23 0.76 37.99
C ARG A 76 -1.84 2.08 38.62
N LEU A 77 -1.68 3.14 37.83
CA LEU A 77 -1.41 4.48 38.35
C LEU A 77 -2.52 5.05 39.24
N ARG A 78 -3.74 4.52 39.16
CA ARG A 78 -4.86 4.95 40.01
C ARG A 78 -4.98 4.12 41.29
N ASN A 79 -4.79 2.81 41.17
CA ASN A 79 -5.19 1.88 42.21
C ASN A 79 -4.01 1.14 42.87
N ASP A 80 -2.77 1.33 42.39
CA ASP A 80 -1.57 0.63 42.90
C ASP A 80 -0.55 1.65 43.46
N PRO A 81 -0.60 1.94 44.78
CA PRO A 81 0.32 2.86 45.44
C PRO A 81 1.80 2.44 45.35
N ASP A 82 2.09 1.14 45.39
CA ASP A 82 3.46 0.63 45.30
C ASP A 82 4.05 0.88 43.91
N TYR A 83 3.22 0.73 42.87
CA TYR A 83 3.60 1.07 41.50
C TYR A 83 3.89 2.56 41.33
N ILE A 84 3.09 3.43 41.94
CA ILE A 84 3.32 4.88 41.94
C ILE A 84 4.62 5.22 42.68
N GLU A 85 4.86 4.64 43.85
CA GLU A 85 6.11 4.85 44.61
C GLU A 85 7.33 4.41 43.79
N LYS A 86 7.24 3.25 43.11
CA LYS A 86 8.29 2.76 42.22
C LYS A 86 8.60 3.77 41.11
N ILE A 87 7.60 4.29 40.41
CA ILE A 87 7.79 5.29 39.36
C ILE A 87 8.38 6.58 39.93
N ALA A 88 7.89 7.05 41.08
CA ALA A 88 8.39 8.25 41.73
C ALA A 88 9.90 8.13 42.05
N ARG A 89 10.32 6.98 42.56
CA ARG A 89 11.73 6.71 42.90
C ARG A 89 12.61 6.48 41.67
N GLU A 90 12.20 5.60 40.76
CA GLU A 90 13.04 5.18 39.62
C GLU A 90 13.07 6.22 38.49
N LYS A 91 11.92 6.79 38.14
CA LYS A 91 11.81 7.69 36.98
C LYS A 91 12.07 9.14 37.35
N TYR A 92 11.64 9.55 38.55
CA TYR A 92 11.71 10.95 38.99
C TYR A 92 12.70 11.19 40.12
N ASN A 93 13.38 10.14 40.63
CA ASN A 93 14.33 10.23 41.74
C ASN A 93 13.74 10.95 42.98
N MET A 94 12.44 10.79 43.20
CA MET A 94 11.75 11.35 44.35
C MET A 94 12.09 10.54 45.60
N LYS A 95 12.28 11.25 46.71
CA LYS A 95 12.57 10.69 48.03
C LYS A 95 11.41 11.01 48.99
N LYS A 96 11.24 10.19 50.03
CA LYS A 96 10.36 10.57 51.15
C LYS A 96 10.99 11.70 51.95
N LYS A 97 10.18 12.46 52.70
CA LYS A 97 10.63 13.66 53.43
C LYS A 97 11.77 13.35 54.42
N ASP A 98 11.78 12.14 54.94
CA ASP A 98 12.70 11.57 55.93
C ASP A 98 13.93 10.86 55.33
N GLU A 99 14.05 10.75 54.00
CA GLU A 99 15.16 10.06 53.36
C GLU A 99 16.34 10.99 52.99
N LYS A 100 17.57 10.51 53.14
CA LYS A 100 18.81 11.21 52.75
C LYS A 100 19.30 10.73 51.37
N VAL A 101 19.65 11.67 50.49
CA VAL A 101 20.17 11.37 49.14
C VAL A 101 21.68 11.42 49.16
N TYR A 102 22.33 10.32 48.75
CA TYR A 102 23.76 10.26 48.55
C TYR A 102 24.07 10.41 47.06
N LYS A 103 24.82 11.45 46.68
CA LYS A 103 25.35 11.60 45.31
C LYS A 103 26.80 11.13 45.33
N ILE A 104 27.08 10.07 44.58
CA ILE A 104 28.45 9.58 44.41
C ILE A 104 29.12 10.45 43.33
N VAL A 105 30.04 11.30 43.74
CA VAL A 105 30.88 12.07 42.81
C VAL A 105 32.17 11.28 42.61
N LYS A 106 32.47 10.88 41.37
CA LYS A 106 33.79 10.31 41.06
C LYS A 106 34.80 11.45 41.01
N GLU A 107 35.83 11.39 41.85
CA GLU A 107 37.01 12.24 41.70
C GLU A 107 37.73 11.88 40.40
N LYS A 108 38.17 12.92 39.68
CA LYS A 108 38.94 12.79 38.43
C LYS A 108 40.40 12.55 38.72
#